data_AF-R0G6S6-F1
#
_entry.id   AF-R0G6S6-F1
#
_cell.length_a   1.000
_cell.length_b   1.000
_cell.length_c   1.000
_cell.angle_alpha   90.00
_cell.angle_beta   90.00
_cell.angle_gamma   90.00
#
_symmetry.space_group_name_H-M   'P 1'
#
loop_
_entity.id
_entity.type
_entity.pdbx_description
1 polymer ?
#
loop_
_entity_poly.entity_id
_entity_poly.type
_entity_poly.pdbx_seq_one_letter_code
_entity_poly.pdbx_strand_id
1 'polypeptide(L)'
;MKVAEKIVFLWKDSDGFAATIADALNPSPSSPLRKLEEQIQLPLDKYGVHDDVGTGGSIVHFVDENGVYQVSIFLLRSYEPPVLVCAMNELLDQITREASTLPTIVAPFLVAASKLKFNNRSLEANNKKTSLYYVQVGTETETSRLFASRIEKPPPLMQINCEPLSCLLHLARVKCLPTCILIGQRSSSIYRKALEEEELQVIHETGELVASWSGLCMSRERIKWSAAKTSKEEESPWRALYG
;
A
#
# COMPACT_ATOMS: atom_id res chain seq x y z
N MET A 1 1.48 -17.25 -13.40
CA MET A 1 0.63 -16.04 -13.42
C MET A 1 1.41 -14.93 -14.12
N LYS A 2 0.84 -14.13 -15.02
CA LYS A 2 1.61 -13.04 -15.65
C LYS A 2 1.54 -11.78 -14.78
N VAL A 3 2.65 -11.05 -14.68
CA VAL A 3 2.73 -9.82 -13.87
C VAL A 3 3.34 -8.70 -14.70
N ALA A 4 2.78 -7.49 -14.57
CA ALA A 4 3.31 -6.29 -15.20
C ALA A 4 4.58 -5.78 -14.49
N GLU A 5 5.38 -4.97 -15.17
CA GLU A 5 6.53 -4.30 -14.55
C GLU A 5 6.10 -3.27 -13.50
N LYS A 6 4.96 -2.60 -13.72
CA LYS A 6 4.36 -1.65 -12.77
C LYS A 6 3.41 -2.38 -11.84
N ILE A 7 3.80 -2.47 -10.57
CA ILE A 7 3.04 -3.16 -9.54
C ILE A 7 2.50 -2.16 -8.53
N VAL A 8 1.21 -2.21 -8.26
CA VAL A 8 0.60 -1.55 -7.09
C VAL A 8 0.31 -2.62 -6.05
N PHE A 9 0.92 -2.52 -4.87
CA PHE A 9 0.65 -3.43 -3.76
C PHE A 9 -0.30 -2.78 -2.76
N LEU A 10 -1.46 -3.40 -2.55
CA LEU A 10 -2.50 -2.95 -1.64
C LEU A 10 -2.72 -4.01 -0.56
N TRP A 11 -2.55 -3.61 0.69
CA TRP A 11 -2.88 -4.43 1.85
C TRP A 11 -4.34 -4.23 2.24
N LYS A 12 -5.17 -5.28 2.23
CA LYS A 12 -6.57 -5.18 2.63
C LYS A 12 -6.70 -4.87 4.12
N ASP A 13 -6.79 -3.59 4.43
CA ASP A 13 -7.00 -3.08 5.77
C ASP A 13 -8.47 -3.16 6.19
N SER A 14 -8.70 -3.14 7.50
CA SER A 14 -10.04 -3.14 8.11
C SER A 14 -10.87 -1.91 7.75
N ASP A 15 -10.21 -0.80 7.43
CA ASP A 15 -10.85 0.49 7.19
C ASP A 15 -11.29 0.64 5.71
N GLY A 16 -10.91 -0.30 4.85
CA GLY A 16 -11.28 -0.35 3.44
C GLY A 16 -10.45 0.54 2.53
N PHE A 17 -9.30 1.04 2.97
CA PHE A 17 -8.44 1.93 2.17
C PHE A 17 -7.96 1.26 0.88
N ALA A 18 -7.43 0.04 0.99
CA ALA A 18 -6.95 -0.70 -0.17
C ALA A 18 -8.06 -1.02 -1.18
N ALA A 19 -9.25 -1.42 -0.71
CA ALA A 19 -10.40 -1.63 -1.58
C ALA A 19 -10.82 -0.32 -2.28
N THR A 20 -10.86 0.78 -1.54
CA THR A 20 -11.18 2.11 -2.07
C THR A 20 -10.23 2.54 -3.18
N ILE A 21 -8.91 2.36 -3.00
CA ILE A 21 -7.92 2.67 -4.03
C ILE A 21 -8.08 1.75 -5.24
N ALA A 22 -8.22 0.44 -5.02
CA ALA A 22 -8.35 -0.54 -6.11
C ALA A 22 -9.60 -0.28 -6.99
N ASP A 23 -10.73 0.06 -6.38
CA ASP A 23 -12.01 0.27 -7.09
C ASP A 23 -12.04 1.62 -7.83
N ALA A 24 -11.36 2.62 -7.29
CA ALA A 24 -11.30 3.95 -7.87
C ALA A 24 -10.30 4.05 -9.03
N LEU A 25 -9.27 3.18 -9.10
CA LEU A 25 -8.33 3.12 -10.21
C LEU A 25 -8.95 2.43 -11.44
N ASN A 26 -8.96 3.15 -12.57
CA ASN A 26 -9.57 2.70 -13.82
C ASN A 26 -8.67 3.03 -15.03
N PRO A 27 -8.89 2.40 -16.20
CA PRO A 27 -8.28 2.85 -17.43
C PRO A 27 -8.66 4.30 -17.71
N SER A 28 -7.71 5.11 -18.18
CA SER A 28 -8.03 6.45 -18.69
C SER A 28 -9.07 6.34 -19.82
N PRO A 29 -10.03 7.28 -19.97
CA PRO A 29 -11.11 7.15 -20.96
C PRO A 29 -10.66 6.99 -22.42
N SER A 30 -9.48 7.52 -22.75
CA SER A 30 -8.84 7.40 -24.07
C SER A 30 -7.90 6.21 -24.20
N SER A 31 -7.73 5.42 -23.13
CA SER A 31 -6.79 4.32 -23.07
C SER A 31 -7.42 3.03 -23.58
N PRO A 32 -6.70 2.23 -24.39
CA PRO A 32 -7.19 0.93 -24.85
C PRO A 32 -7.06 -0.18 -23.79
N LEU A 33 -6.70 0.16 -22.55
CA LEU A 33 -6.47 -0.82 -21.49
C LEU A 33 -7.78 -1.47 -21.05
N ARG A 34 -7.77 -2.80 -20.98
CA ARG A 34 -8.83 -3.61 -20.38
C ARG A 34 -8.45 -4.08 -18.99
N LYS A 35 -9.45 -4.17 -18.10
CA LYS A 35 -9.32 -4.73 -16.76
C LYS A 35 -9.48 -6.26 -16.82
N LEU A 36 -8.58 -7.01 -16.20
CA LEU A 36 -8.68 -8.46 -16.01
C LEU A 36 -8.48 -8.77 -14.53
N GLU A 37 -9.35 -9.60 -13.96
CA GLU A 37 -9.30 -9.97 -12.55
C GLU A 37 -8.89 -11.43 -12.40
N GLU A 38 -7.92 -11.68 -11.51
CA GLU A 38 -7.39 -13.01 -11.20
C GLU A 38 -7.37 -13.21 -9.67
N GLN A 39 -7.50 -14.45 -9.22
CA GLN A 39 -7.27 -14.79 -7.81
C GLN A 39 -5.88 -15.37 -7.66
N ILE A 40 -5.19 -14.99 -6.59
CA ILE A 40 -3.93 -15.60 -6.20
C ILE A 40 -4.10 -16.47 -4.98
N GLN A 41 -3.41 -17.60 -5.01
CA GLN A 41 -3.22 -18.47 -3.87
C GLN A 41 -1.75 -18.42 -3.49
N LEU A 42 -1.50 -18.28 -2.18
CA LEU A 42 -0.15 -18.27 -1.65
C LEU A 42 0.15 -19.63 -1.00
N PRO A 43 1.29 -20.28 -1.33
CA PRO A 43 1.65 -21.57 -0.78
C PRO A 43 2.22 -21.41 0.63
N LEU A 44 1.34 -21.27 1.62
CA LEU A 44 1.71 -21.02 3.01
C LEU A 44 1.97 -22.30 3.82
N ASP A 45 1.69 -23.48 3.26
CA ASP A 45 1.86 -24.78 3.93
C ASP A 45 3.27 -24.99 4.48
N LYS A 46 4.30 -24.52 3.76
CA LYS A 46 5.70 -24.64 4.18
C LYS A 46 6.04 -23.85 5.45
N TYR A 47 5.14 -22.95 5.88
CA TYR A 47 5.24 -22.20 7.14
C TYR A 47 4.37 -22.82 8.25
N GLY A 48 3.76 -23.98 8.02
CA GLY A 48 2.83 -24.62 8.96
C GLY A 48 1.47 -23.92 9.02
N VAL A 49 1.17 -23.05 8.06
CA VAL A 49 -0.13 -22.39 7.92
C VAL A 49 -1.00 -23.24 7.02
N HIS A 50 -1.78 -24.12 7.63
CA HIS A 50 -2.73 -25.00 6.97
C HIS A 50 -4.13 -24.41 7.13
N ASP A 51 -4.66 -23.79 6.08
CA ASP A 51 -6.02 -23.24 6.08
C ASP A 51 -6.85 -23.88 4.96
N ASP A 52 -8.01 -24.43 5.32
CA ASP A 52 -9.02 -24.98 4.40
C ASP A 52 -9.83 -23.88 3.67
N VAL A 53 -9.62 -22.60 4.00
CA VAL A 53 -10.36 -21.46 3.40
C VAL A 53 -9.43 -20.30 3.01
N GLY A 54 -8.98 -20.34 1.76
CA GLY A 54 -8.60 -19.17 0.96
C GLY A 54 -7.35 -18.39 1.41
N THR A 55 -6.17 -18.93 1.09
CA THR A 55 -4.92 -18.19 1.12
C THR A 55 -4.76 -17.29 -0.12
N GLY A 56 -3.97 -16.22 0.00
CA GLY A 56 -3.66 -15.25 -1.04
C GLY A 56 -4.55 -14.02 -1.07
N GLY A 57 -5.19 -13.76 -2.21
CA GLY A 57 -5.73 -12.44 -2.54
C GLY A 57 -6.25 -12.36 -3.96
N SER A 58 -6.45 -11.14 -4.45
CA SER A 58 -6.88 -10.90 -5.82
C SER A 58 -5.92 -9.97 -6.54
N ILE A 59 -5.89 -10.07 -7.86
CA ILE A 59 -5.13 -9.19 -8.72
C ILE A 59 -6.07 -8.56 -9.74
N VAL A 60 -5.83 -7.28 -9.99
CA VAL A 60 -6.39 -6.57 -11.13
C VAL A 60 -5.26 -6.23 -12.09
N HIS A 61 -5.32 -6.75 -13.30
CA HIS A 61 -4.42 -6.41 -14.38
C HIS A 61 -5.05 -5.39 -15.31
N PHE A 62 -4.24 -4.45 -15.77
CA PHE A 62 -4.55 -3.55 -16.88
C PHE A 62 -3.70 -3.98 -18.07
N VAL A 63 -4.38 -4.48 -19.10
CA VAL A 63 -3.75 -5.14 -20.25
C VAL A 63 -4.11 -4.39 -21.52
N ASP A 64 -3.15 -4.20 -22.41
CA ASP A 64 -3.39 -3.53 -23.70
C ASP A 64 -4.05 -4.46 -24.74
N GLU A 65 -4.35 -3.90 -25.91
CA GLU A 65 -4.94 -4.61 -27.05
C GLU A 65 -4.09 -5.80 -27.55
N ASN A 66 -2.77 -5.73 -27.35
CA ASN A 66 -1.83 -6.80 -27.73
C ASN A 66 -1.71 -7.90 -26.66
N GLY A 67 -2.40 -7.75 -25.53
CA GLY A 67 -2.32 -8.70 -24.42
C GLY A 67 -1.11 -8.51 -23.51
N VAL A 68 -0.41 -7.38 -23.60
CA VAL A 68 0.74 -7.06 -22.73
C VAL A 68 0.25 -6.43 -21.43
N TYR A 69 0.80 -6.90 -20.33
CA TYR A 69 0.42 -6.49 -18.98
C TYR A 69 1.13 -5.18 -18.63
N GLN A 70 0.36 -4.10 -18.52
CA GLN A 70 0.90 -2.75 -18.33
C GLN A 70 0.98 -2.37 -16.84
N VAL A 71 -0.05 -2.74 -16.06
CA VAL A 71 -0.12 -2.51 -14.61
C VAL A 71 -0.75 -3.72 -13.93
N SER A 72 -0.24 -4.13 -12.77
CA SER A 72 -0.83 -5.17 -11.94
C SER A 72 -1.05 -4.66 -10.51
N ILE A 73 -2.29 -4.67 -10.04
CA ILE A 73 -2.67 -4.25 -8.70
C ILE A 73 -2.94 -5.50 -7.87
N PHE A 74 -2.10 -5.75 -6.88
CA PHE A 74 -2.26 -6.86 -5.95
C PHE A 74 -3.02 -6.39 -4.72
N LEU A 75 -4.13 -7.06 -4.41
CA LEU A 75 -4.90 -6.88 -3.20
C LEU A 75 -4.70 -8.11 -2.30
N LEU A 76 -3.74 -8.01 -1.38
CA LEU A 76 -3.45 -9.08 -0.43
C LEU A 76 -4.50 -9.07 0.68
N ARG A 77 -5.03 -10.24 1.05
CA ARG A 77 -5.96 -10.37 2.18
C ARG A 77 -5.29 -9.93 3.49
N SER A 78 -6.11 -9.56 4.46
CA SER A 78 -5.60 -9.29 5.81
C SER A 78 -5.15 -10.60 6.44
N TYR A 79 -3.92 -10.61 6.94
CA TYR A 79 -3.33 -11.68 7.73
C TYR A 79 -2.85 -11.09 9.04
N GLU A 80 -3.08 -11.82 10.12
CA GLU A 80 -2.49 -11.49 11.40
C GLU A 80 -1.04 -12.02 11.47
N PRO A 81 -0.18 -11.37 12.27
CA PRO A 81 1.14 -11.90 12.58
C PRO A 81 1.03 -13.25 13.32
N PRO A 82 1.94 -14.21 13.07
CA PRO A 82 3.10 -14.13 12.18
C PRO A 82 2.80 -14.45 10.71
N VAL A 83 1.57 -14.85 10.35
CA VAL A 83 1.21 -15.27 8.98
C VAL A 83 1.39 -14.15 7.97
N LEU A 84 1.20 -12.90 8.39
CA LEU A 84 1.47 -11.69 7.61
C LEU A 84 2.83 -11.72 6.88
N VAL A 85 3.92 -11.99 7.60
CA VAL A 85 5.26 -11.95 6.99
C VAL A 85 5.46 -13.10 6.01
N CYS A 86 4.89 -14.27 6.31
CA CYS A 86 4.92 -15.42 5.42
C CYS A 86 4.18 -15.12 4.11
N ALA A 87 2.96 -14.59 4.20
CA ALA A 87 2.14 -14.24 3.04
C ALA A 87 2.79 -13.15 2.19
N MET A 88 3.31 -12.11 2.83
CA MET A 88 3.99 -11.03 2.12
C MET A 88 5.30 -11.50 1.47
N ASN A 89 6.06 -12.37 2.13
CA ASN A 89 7.25 -12.97 1.55
C ASN A 89 6.92 -13.80 0.30
N GLU A 90 5.93 -14.70 0.39
CA GLU A 90 5.50 -15.51 -0.76
C GLU A 90 5.01 -14.66 -1.91
N LEU A 91 4.25 -13.60 -1.62
CA LEU A 91 3.75 -12.71 -2.65
C LEU A 91 4.90 -12.01 -3.39
N LEU A 92 5.86 -11.44 -2.66
CA LEU A 92 7.01 -10.76 -3.26
C LEU A 92 7.89 -11.74 -4.06
N ASP A 93 8.06 -12.97 -3.58
CA ASP A 93 8.77 -14.02 -4.30
C ASP A 93 8.03 -14.44 -5.58
N GLN A 94 6.70 -14.56 -5.52
CA GLN A 94 5.86 -14.87 -6.66
C GLN A 94 5.92 -13.75 -7.72
N ILE A 95 5.80 -12.50 -7.30
CA ILE A 95 5.97 -11.32 -8.16
C ILE A 95 7.30 -11.37 -8.90
N THR A 96 8.40 -11.61 -8.16
CA THR A 96 9.75 -11.58 -8.73
C THR A 96 9.99 -12.75 -9.67
N ARG A 97 9.39 -13.91 -9.41
CA ARG A 97 9.50 -15.10 -10.27
C ARG A 97 8.75 -14.96 -11.59
N GLU A 98 7.61 -14.28 -11.56
CA GLU A 98 6.67 -14.19 -12.69
C GLU A 98 6.90 -12.94 -13.56
N ALA A 99 7.59 -11.93 -13.04
CA ALA A 99 7.95 -10.74 -13.80
C ALA A 99 9.08 -11.05 -14.81
N SER A 100 8.92 -10.61 -16.06
CA SER A 100 9.95 -10.76 -17.10
C SER A 100 11.18 -9.89 -16.89
N THR A 101 11.02 -8.81 -16.13
CA THR A 101 12.04 -7.82 -15.78
C THR A 101 11.88 -7.44 -14.31
N LEU A 102 12.82 -6.69 -13.75
CA LEU A 102 12.74 -6.25 -12.36
C LEU A 102 11.54 -5.31 -12.15
N PRO A 103 10.49 -5.70 -11.41
CA PRO A 103 9.31 -4.86 -11.27
C PRO A 103 9.57 -3.69 -10.33
N THR A 104 8.83 -2.60 -10.54
CA THR A 104 8.74 -1.48 -9.60
C THR A 104 7.44 -1.58 -8.82
N ILE A 105 7.56 -1.62 -7.49
CA ILE A 105 6.42 -1.76 -6.58
C ILE A 105 6.07 -0.38 -6.01
N VAL A 106 4.81 0.03 -6.13
CA VAL A 106 4.24 1.18 -5.42
C VAL A 106 3.24 0.67 -4.39
N ALA A 107 3.45 1.01 -3.13
CA ALA A 107 2.64 0.49 -2.03
C ALA A 107 2.06 1.64 -1.20
N PRO A 108 0.82 2.06 -1.46
CA PRO A 108 0.16 3.07 -0.63
C PRO A 108 -0.38 2.45 0.66
N PHE A 109 -0.25 3.20 1.76
CA PHE A 109 -0.80 2.89 3.07
C PHE A 109 -1.46 4.14 3.65
N LEU A 110 -2.60 3.94 4.31
CA LEU A 110 -3.21 4.94 5.19
C LEU A 110 -3.02 4.48 6.64
N VAL A 111 -2.30 5.27 7.44
CA VAL A 111 -1.82 4.88 8.77
C VAL A 111 -2.30 5.87 9.82
N ALA A 112 -2.80 5.36 10.94
CA ALA A 112 -3.17 6.19 12.08
C ALA A 112 -1.98 7.02 12.59
N ALA A 113 -2.19 8.29 12.93
CA ALA A 113 -1.15 9.15 13.50
C ALA A 113 -0.46 8.53 14.72
N SER A 114 -1.19 7.79 15.56
CA SER A 114 -0.64 7.08 16.73
C SER A 114 0.41 6.02 16.39
N LYS A 115 0.33 5.44 15.18
CA LYS A 115 1.27 4.43 14.68
C LYS A 115 2.51 5.06 14.02
N LEU A 116 2.55 6.37 13.86
CA LEU A 116 3.68 7.12 13.30
C LEU A 116 4.28 8.00 14.39
N LYS A 117 5.39 7.58 15.01
CA LYS A 117 6.07 8.40 16.02
C LYS A 117 7.14 9.24 15.36
N PHE A 118 7.04 10.55 15.51
CA PHE A 118 8.07 11.49 15.10
C PHE A 118 8.84 11.93 16.34
N ASN A 119 10.11 11.54 16.44
CA ASN A 119 10.99 12.17 17.41
C ASN A 119 11.39 13.54 16.84
N ASN A 120 10.80 14.63 17.35
CA ASN A 120 11.51 15.91 17.53
C ASN A 120 10.64 17.01 18.17
N ARG A 121 11.26 17.68 19.15
CA ARG A 121 10.88 18.99 19.76
C ARG A 121 10.85 20.17 18.76
N SER A 122 10.96 19.92 17.44
CA SER A 122 11.14 20.97 16.42
C SER A 122 10.00 21.06 15.40
N LEU A 123 9.00 20.19 15.44
CA LEU A 123 7.85 20.22 14.52
C LEU A 123 6.80 21.26 14.92
N GLU A 124 6.92 21.91 16.08
CA GLU A 124 6.09 23.05 16.46
C GLU A 124 6.37 24.32 15.63
N ALA A 125 7.46 24.35 14.84
CA ALA A 125 7.88 25.55 14.10
C ALA A 125 7.50 25.56 12.60
N ASN A 126 7.05 24.45 12.01
CA ASN A 126 6.66 24.42 10.60
C ASN A 126 5.19 24.04 10.44
N ASN A 127 4.35 25.07 10.24
CA ASN A 127 2.91 25.01 9.97
C ASN A 127 2.51 24.27 8.67
N LYS A 128 3.40 23.48 8.06
CA LYS A 128 3.08 22.59 6.95
C LYS A 128 2.94 21.18 7.50
N LYS A 129 1.72 20.85 7.90
CA LYS A 129 1.34 19.50 8.33
C LYS A 129 1.19 18.63 7.08
N THR A 130 2.30 18.19 6.49
CA THR A 130 2.25 17.24 5.37
C THR A 130 1.63 15.94 5.87
N SER A 131 0.53 15.54 5.25
CA SER A 131 -0.24 14.34 5.59
C SER A 131 0.16 13.12 4.73
N LEU A 132 1.10 13.30 3.81
CA LEU A 132 1.59 12.25 2.92
C LEU A 132 3.11 12.25 2.90
N TYR A 133 3.69 11.08 3.12
CA TYR A 133 5.14 10.85 3.11
C TYR A 133 5.52 9.79 2.10
N TYR A 134 6.77 9.85 1.64
CA TYR A 134 7.31 8.90 0.67
C TYR A 134 8.58 8.19 1.18
N VAL A 135 8.59 6.85 1.16
CA VAL A 135 9.78 6.04 1.44
C VAL A 135 10.20 5.28 0.19
N GLN A 136 11.48 5.38 -0.14
CA GLN A 136 12.11 4.58 -1.18
C GLN A 136 12.91 3.43 -0.57
N VAL A 137 12.82 2.25 -1.17
CA VAL A 137 13.64 1.08 -0.89
C VAL A 137 14.20 0.53 -2.22
N GLY A 138 15.45 0.07 -2.18
CA GLY A 138 16.13 -0.47 -3.36
C GLY A 138 16.64 0.62 -4.30
N THR A 139 16.92 0.22 -5.54
CA THR A 139 17.50 1.10 -6.57
C THR A 139 16.58 2.27 -6.89
N GLU A 140 17.17 3.45 -7.09
CA GLU A 140 16.44 4.63 -7.54
C GLU A 140 15.95 4.48 -8.97
N THR A 141 14.66 4.72 -9.16
CA THR A 141 13.96 4.62 -10.44
C THR A 141 13.40 5.99 -10.84
N GLU A 142 12.93 6.13 -12.08
CA GLU A 142 12.18 7.34 -12.48
C GLU A 142 10.95 7.57 -11.59
N THR A 143 10.32 6.48 -11.15
CA THR A 143 9.20 6.47 -10.19
C THR A 143 9.57 7.15 -8.87
N SER A 144 10.72 6.79 -8.30
CA SER A 144 11.13 7.38 -7.02
C SER A 144 11.46 8.86 -7.15
N ARG A 145 12.01 9.30 -8.29
CA ARG A 145 12.21 10.72 -8.59
C ARG A 145 10.88 11.47 -8.75
N LEU A 146 9.92 10.87 -9.46
CA LEU A 146 8.58 11.44 -9.63
C LEU A 146 7.90 11.68 -8.29
N PHE A 147 7.90 10.69 -7.39
CA PHE A 147 7.30 10.86 -6.07
C PHE A 147 8.09 11.82 -5.18
N ALA A 148 9.43 11.77 -5.19
CA ALA A 148 10.26 12.70 -4.43
C ALA A 148 10.05 14.17 -4.84
N SER A 149 9.63 14.44 -6.08
CA SER A 149 9.29 15.80 -6.54
C SER A 149 7.94 16.32 -6.03
N ARG A 150 7.04 15.41 -5.59
CA ARG A 150 5.65 15.73 -5.24
C ARG A 150 5.34 15.56 -3.76
N ILE A 151 6.13 14.77 -3.05
CA ILE A 151 5.86 14.33 -1.68
C ILE A 151 7.13 14.47 -0.86
N GLU A 152 6.99 14.93 0.38
CA GLU A 152 8.11 15.04 1.30
C GLU A 152 8.61 13.65 1.75
N LYS A 153 9.93 13.52 1.89
CA LYS A 153 10.51 12.36 2.57
C LYS A 153 10.14 12.42 4.05
N PRO A 154 9.90 11.28 4.71
CA PRO A 154 9.62 11.28 6.12
C PRO A 154 10.80 11.83 6.92
N PRO A 155 10.55 12.41 8.11
CA PRO A 155 11.61 12.81 9.02
C PRO A 155 12.56 11.63 9.31
N PRO A 156 13.89 11.86 9.40
CA PRO A 156 14.89 10.78 9.55
C PRO A 156 14.69 9.83 10.75
N LEU A 157 13.95 10.27 11.76
CA LEU A 157 13.67 9.52 13.00
C LEU A 157 12.20 9.08 13.12
N MET A 158 11.48 9.02 12.00
CA MET A 158 10.10 8.51 11.97
C MET A 158 10.10 7.02 12.29
N GLN A 159 9.45 6.64 13.39
CA GLN A 159 9.21 5.24 13.75
C GLN A 159 7.84 4.80 13.26
N ILE A 160 7.81 3.63 12.63
CA ILE A 160 6.60 3.05 12.05
C ILE A 160 6.17 1.87 12.92
N ASN A 161 5.06 2.06 13.65
CA ASN A 161 4.40 1.05 14.48
C ASN A 161 3.16 0.50 13.75
N CYS A 162 3.23 0.39 12.43
CA CYS A 162 2.23 -0.23 11.58
C CYS A 162 2.82 -1.50 11.00
N GLU A 163 2.32 -2.64 11.43
CA GLU A 163 2.98 -3.92 11.19
C GLU A 163 3.03 -4.34 9.71
N PRO A 164 1.94 -4.27 8.92
CA PRO A 164 2.01 -4.56 7.48
C PRO A 164 3.01 -3.67 6.73
N LEU A 165 3.06 -2.38 7.09
CA LEU A 165 3.98 -1.42 6.50
C LEU A 165 5.44 -1.73 6.87
N SER A 166 5.72 -1.99 8.16
CA SER A 166 7.05 -2.36 8.63
C SER A 166 7.54 -3.69 8.04
N CYS A 167 6.63 -4.67 7.91
CA CYS A 167 6.89 -5.94 7.26
C CYS A 167 7.31 -5.75 5.79
N LEU A 168 6.54 -4.95 5.02
CA LEU A 168 6.85 -4.68 3.62
C LEU A 168 8.19 -3.97 3.47
N LEU A 169 8.43 -2.94 4.30
CA LEU A 169 9.70 -2.21 4.32
C LEU A 169 10.88 -3.15 4.55
N HIS A 170 10.76 -4.07 5.50
CA HIS A 170 11.83 -5.00 5.82
C HIS A 170 12.06 -6.00 4.67
N LEU A 171 11.01 -6.63 4.16
CA LEU A 171 11.11 -7.61 3.08
C LEU A 171 11.61 -6.98 1.77
N ALA A 172 11.12 -5.80 1.40
CA ALA A 172 11.59 -5.08 0.22
C ALA A 172 13.09 -4.76 0.31
N ARG A 173 13.60 -4.42 1.51
CA ARG A 173 15.03 -4.19 1.74
C ARG A 173 15.84 -5.47 1.60
N VAL A 174 15.40 -6.54 2.26
CA VAL A 174 16.09 -7.85 2.22
C VAL A 174 16.13 -8.41 0.79
N LYS A 175 15.06 -8.23 0.02
CA LYS A 175 14.97 -8.69 -1.37
C LYS A 175 15.52 -7.70 -2.40
N CYS A 176 16.01 -6.53 -1.97
CA CYS A 176 16.52 -5.46 -2.83
C CYS A 176 15.53 -5.04 -3.95
N LEU A 177 14.22 -5.08 -3.67
CA LEU A 177 13.19 -4.76 -4.66
C LEU A 177 12.99 -3.24 -4.78
N PRO A 178 12.97 -2.66 -6.00
CA PRO A 178 12.63 -1.26 -6.21
C PRO A 178 11.20 -0.97 -5.72
N THR A 179 11.08 -0.37 -4.55
CA THR A 179 9.81 -0.20 -3.86
C THR A 179 9.63 1.25 -3.40
N CYS A 180 8.48 1.82 -3.75
CA CYS A 180 8.05 3.17 -3.43
C CYS A 180 6.82 3.08 -2.51
N ILE A 181 6.98 3.46 -1.26
CA ILE A 181 5.89 3.39 -0.28
C ILE A 181 5.33 4.78 -0.03
N LEU A 182 4.03 4.93 -0.21
CA LEU A 182 3.29 6.16 0.04
C LEU A 182 2.58 6.02 1.38
N ILE A 183 2.91 6.86 2.37
CA ILE A 183 2.39 6.78 3.72
C ILE A 183 1.49 8.00 3.96
N GLY A 184 0.18 7.80 3.79
CA GLY A 184 -0.83 8.75 4.20
C GLY A 184 -1.03 8.67 5.71
N GLN A 185 -0.95 9.78 6.41
CA GLN A 185 -1.23 9.88 7.83
C GLN A 185 -2.68 10.29 8.05
N ARG A 186 -3.44 9.49 8.81
CA ARG A 186 -4.77 9.87 9.29
C ARG A 186 -4.65 11.02 10.29
N SER A 187 -5.57 11.97 10.19
CA SER A 187 -5.59 13.09 11.13
C SER A 187 -6.00 12.63 12.53
N SER A 188 -5.57 13.40 13.53
CA SER A 188 -5.97 13.22 14.94
C SER A 188 -7.03 14.23 15.36
N SER A 189 -7.75 14.83 14.40
CA SER A 189 -8.74 15.88 14.65
C SER A 189 -9.86 15.37 15.57
N ILE A 190 -10.24 16.20 16.54
CA ILE A 190 -11.33 15.92 17.49
C ILE A 190 -12.70 16.00 16.78
N TYR A 191 -12.78 16.74 15.66
CA TYR A 191 -14.00 16.93 14.90
C TYR A 191 -14.16 15.87 13.80
N ARG A 192 -15.12 14.96 13.98
CA ARG A 192 -15.36 13.82 13.05
C ARG A 192 -15.56 14.23 11.58
N LYS A 193 -16.27 15.34 11.31
CA LYS A 193 -16.49 15.80 9.93
C LYS A 193 -15.20 16.28 9.25
N ALA A 194 -14.40 17.07 9.97
CA ALA A 194 -13.10 17.51 9.47
C ALA A 194 -12.12 16.33 9.30
N LEU A 195 -12.22 15.31 10.18
CA LEU A 195 -11.44 14.07 10.07
C LEU A 195 -11.71 13.33 8.76
N GLU A 196 -12.99 13.12 8.42
CA GLU A 196 -13.38 12.41 7.20
C GLU A 196 -12.96 13.17 5.93
N GLU A 197 -13.09 14.50 5.92
CA GLU A 197 -12.66 15.35 4.79
C GLU A 197 -11.13 15.33 4.59
N GLU A 198 -10.36 15.45 5.68
CA GLU A 198 -8.90 15.37 5.64
C GLU A 198 -8.42 13.98 5.18
N GLU A 199 -9.03 12.91 5.67
CA GLU A 199 -8.70 11.55 5.24
C GLU A 199 -9.06 11.31 3.77
N LEU A 200 -10.24 11.75 3.32
CA LEU A 200 -10.64 11.69 1.92
C LEU A 200 -9.65 12.43 1.01
N GLN A 201 -9.14 13.58 1.46
CA GLN A 201 -8.12 14.33 0.73
C GLN A 201 -6.82 13.52 0.59
N VAL A 202 -6.34 12.89 1.67
CA VAL A 202 -5.15 12.03 1.64
C VAL A 202 -5.35 10.84 0.71
N ILE A 203 -6.52 10.20 0.74
CA ILE A 203 -6.87 9.08 -0.14
C ILE A 203 -6.86 9.52 -1.61
N HIS A 204 -7.46 10.68 -1.89
CA HIS A 204 -7.52 11.24 -3.23
C HIS A 204 -6.13 11.57 -3.76
N GLU A 205 -5.31 12.28 -2.98
CA GLU A 205 -3.93 12.61 -3.35
C GLU A 205 -3.09 11.34 -3.59
N THR A 206 -3.23 10.35 -2.72
CA THR A 206 -2.54 9.07 -2.87
C THR A 206 -2.99 8.34 -4.14
N GLY A 207 -4.29 8.29 -4.40
CA GLY A 207 -4.86 7.68 -5.61
C GLY A 207 -4.39 8.37 -6.89
N GLU A 208 -4.39 9.70 -6.92
CA GLU A 208 -3.88 10.50 -8.05
C GLU A 208 -2.39 10.26 -8.33
N LEU A 209 -1.58 10.15 -7.28
CA LEU A 209 -0.16 9.83 -7.41
C LEU A 209 0.05 8.45 -8.03
N VAL A 210 -0.67 7.43 -7.52
CA VAL A 210 -0.63 6.07 -8.07
C VAL A 210 -1.11 6.07 -9.52
N ALA A 211 -2.25 6.69 -9.81
CA ALA A 211 -2.86 6.77 -11.13
C ALA A 211 -1.92 7.42 -12.15
N SER A 212 -1.36 8.58 -11.81
CA SER A 212 -0.46 9.33 -12.69
C SER A 212 0.83 8.56 -13.01
N TRP A 213 1.36 7.79 -12.05
CA TRP A 213 2.52 6.93 -12.28
C TRP A 213 2.18 5.69 -13.14
N SER A 214 1.03 5.08 -12.88
CA SER A 214 0.60 3.85 -13.57
C SER A 214 0.04 4.13 -14.97
N GLY A 215 -0.29 5.38 -15.31
CA GLY A 215 -1.01 5.73 -16.54
C GLY A 215 -2.50 5.42 -16.48
N LEU A 216 -3.05 5.29 -15.27
CA LEU A 216 -4.47 5.06 -14.99
C LEU A 216 -5.14 6.39 -14.62
N CYS A 217 -6.45 6.36 -14.42
CA CYS A 217 -7.21 7.48 -13.86
C CYS A 217 -7.80 7.10 -12.51
N MET A 218 -7.92 8.08 -11.61
CA MET A 218 -8.59 7.94 -10.33
C MET A 218 -10.02 8.49 -10.47
N SER A 219 -11.02 7.68 -10.13
CA SER A 219 -12.42 8.12 -10.13
C SER A 219 -12.83 8.61 -8.75
N ARG A 220 -12.95 9.93 -8.59
CA ARG A 220 -13.37 10.55 -7.32
C ARG A 220 -14.76 10.12 -6.87
N GLU A 221 -15.66 9.88 -7.82
CA GLU A 221 -17.06 9.47 -7.57
C GLU A 221 -17.17 8.04 -7.01
N ARG A 222 -16.14 7.20 -7.20
CA ARG A 222 -16.10 5.81 -6.72
C ARG A 222 -15.47 5.65 -5.34
N ILE A 223 -14.95 6.73 -4.75
CA ILE A 223 -14.39 6.71 -3.40
C ILE A 223 -15.53 6.58 -2.39
N LYS A 224 -15.81 5.35 -1.97
CA LYS A 224 -16.74 5.04 -0.87
C LYS A 224 -15.95 4.92 0.43
N TRP A 225 -15.53 6.06 0.98
CA TRP A 225 -14.85 6.09 2.29
C TRP A 225 -15.88 6.27 3.40
N SER A 226 -15.93 5.29 4.31
CA SER A 226 -16.58 5.45 5.62
C SER A 226 -15.58 5.01 6.66
N ALA A 227 -15.00 5.96 7.39
CA ALA A 227 -14.07 5.64 8.47
C ALA A 227 -14.76 4.67 9.45
N ALA A 228 -14.30 3.42 9.50
CA ALA A 228 -14.74 2.48 10.51
C ALA A 228 -14.47 3.10 11.88
N LYS A 229 -15.45 3.01 12.79
CA LYS A 229 -15.26 3.43 14.19
C LYS A 229 -14.02 2.69 14.68
N THR A 230 -13.00 3.43 15.12
CA THR A 230 -11.79 2.91 15.75
C THR A 230 -12.13 1.70 16.60
N SER A 231 -11.86 0.50 16.08
CA SER A 231 -11.90 -0.70 16.90
C SER A 231 -10.86 -0.46 17.98
N LYS A 232 -11.24 -0.58 19.24
CA LYS A 232 -10.27 -0.61 20.34
C LYS A 232 -9.20 -1.62 19.94
N GLU A 233 -7.97 -1.16 19.79
CA GLU A 233 -6.83 -2.06 19.63
C GLU A 233 -6.86 -3.01 20.82
N GLU A 234 -7.21 -4.27 20.59
CA GLU A 234 -6.90 -5.31 21.56
C GLU A 234 -5.38 -5.42 21.60
N GLU A 235 -4.80 -5.13 22.76
CA GLU A 235 -3.38 -5.36 23.02
C GLU A 235 -3.08 -6.83 22.70
N SER A 236 -2.33 -7.05 21.63
CA SER A 236 -1.94 -8.38 21.21
C SER A 236 -1.08 -9.01 22.33
N PRO A 237 -1.44 -10.20 22.86
CA PRO A 237 -0.79 -10.78 24.05
C PRO A 237 0.74 -10.95 23.92
N TRP A 238 1.24 -11.09 22.69
CA TRP A 238 2.67 -11.24 22.43
C TRP A 238 3.49 -9.97 22.71
N ARG A 239 2.87 -8.78 22.71
CA ARG A 239 3.56 -7.52 23.08
C ARG A 239 3.99 -7.50 24.55
N ALA A 240 3.28 -8.22 25.43
CA ALA A 240 3.67 -8.39 26.82
C ALA A 240 4.98 -9.21 26.99
N LEU A 241 5.38 -9.97 25.97
CA LEU A 241 6.57 -10.83 26.04
C LEU A 241 7.85 -10.11 25.61
N TYR A 242 7.75 -9.02 24.81
CA TYR A 242 8.92 -8.41 24.18
C TYR A 242 9.09 -6.90 24.38
N GLY A 243 8.13 -6.20 25.01
CA GLY A 243 8.31 -4.82 25.49
C GLY A 243 8.19 -3.73 24.42
#